data_AF-A0A3Q2CEK0-F1
#
_entry.id   AF-A0A3Q2CEK0-F1
#
_cell.length_a   1.000
_cell.length_b   1.000
_cell.length_c   1.000
_cell.angle_alpha   90.00
_cell.angle_beta   90.00
_cell.angle_gamma   90.00
#
_symmetry.space_group_name_H-M   'P 1'
#
loop_
_entity.id
_entity.type
_entity.pdbx_description
1 polymer ?
#
loop_
_entity_poly.entity_id
_entity_poly.type
_entity_poly.pdbx_seq_one_letter_code
_entity_poly.pdbx_strand_id
1 'polypeptide(L)'
;LYPIGGTTSSQEDDGSSTGISLLPAFNYFGKSYSQIYVNHNGHLTFEEPWGSFSPQRFPMHGCRDIIAPYWTDLDNSKSGNIYYVLHTNGSILQQVTDDINFYFPKINFNASWIFIATWHKIPYFSMPKTQTTFQTVLASDGNYSFVILNYGSLASKPGSVEVRAGYDTVYSCHHFTILGSLSNSTNSNITLLSHESNVNVSGRWGFRNRSYIRKMMINSILYHRVEQKANENALHYILNCFSFFVLSF
;
A
#
# COMPACT_ATOMS: atom_id res chain seq x y z
N LEU A 1 -5.38 -8.58 -13.17
CA LEU A 1 -4.33 -9.00 -12.22
C LEU A 1 -3.07 -9.33 -13.01
N TYR A 2 -1.89 -9.08 -12.45
CA TYR A 2 -0.65 -9.66 -12.99
C TYR A 2 -0.57 -11.15 -12.62
N PRO A 3 0.31 -11.94 -13.29
CA PRO A 3 0.47 -13.37 -12.99
C PRO A 3 0.66 -13.64 -11.49
N ILE A 4 -0.01 -14.69 -11.01
CA ILE A 4 0.01 -15.08 -9.61
C ILE A 4 1.07 -16.17 -9.44
N GLY A 5 2.00 -15.97 -8.51
CA GLY A 5 3.06 -16.93 -8.23
C GLY A 5 4.13 -16.35 -7.31
N GLY A 6 5.18 -17.15 -7.09
CA GLY A 6 6.28 -16.81 -6.19
C GLY A 6 6.36 -17.71 -4.97
N THR A 7 6.98 -17.18 -3.92
CA THR A 7 6.99 -17.81 -2.60
C THR A 7 5.59 -17.76 -2.02
N THR A 8 5.14 -18.86 -1.43
CA THR A 8 3.85 -18.95 -0.73
C THR A 8 4.08 -18.71 0.75
N SER A 9 3.28 -17.84 1.37
CA SER A 9 3.28 -17.65 2.83
C SER A 9 2.71 -18.86 3.56
N SER A 10 2.90 -18.95 4.87
CA SER A 10 2.27 -19.95 5.74
C SER A 10 0.73 -19.93 5.61
N GLN A 11 0.10 -21.06 5.91
CA GLN A 11 -1.35 -21.16 6.07
C GLN A 11 -1.69 -21.11 7.54
N GLU A 12 -1.99 -19.91 8.04
CA GLU A 12 -2.30 -19.68 9.45
C GLU A 12 -3.14 -18.42 9.61
N ASP A 13 -4.01 -18.45 10.61
CA ASP A 13 -4.80 -17.29 11.00
C ASP A 13 -3.90 -16.19 11.60
N ASP A 14 -4.18 -14.92 11.28
CA ASP A 14 -3.41 -13.75 11.73
C ASP A 14 -1.89 -13.77 11.44
N GLY A 15 -1.45 -14.61 10.50
CA GLY A 15 -0.04 -14.77 10.15
C GLY A 15 0.56 -13.63 9.32
N SER A 16 1.84 -13.80 9.01
CA SER A 16 2.59 -12.89 8.14
C SER A 16 3.75 -13.63 7.48
N SER A 17 4.20 -13.15 6.33
CA SER A 17 5.50 -13.57 5.80
C SER A 17 6.63 -13.24 6.78
N THR A 18 7.76 -13.93 6.63
CA THR A 18 9.05 -13.44 7.14
C THR A 18 9.43 -12.12 6.46
N GLY A 19 10.50 -11.47 6.93
CA GLY A 19 11.04 -10.28 6.26
C GLY A 19 11.49 -10.62 4.83
N ILE A 20 10.94 -9.92 3.84
CA ILE A 20 11.25 -10.10 2.42
C ILE A 20 12.17 -8.97 1.99
N SER A 21 13.37 -9.31 1.49
CA SER A 21 14.34 -8.33 1.02
C SER A 21 13.87 -7.60 -0.24
N LEU A 22 13.94 -6.27 -0.20
CA LEU A 22 13.75 -5.37 -1.34
C LEU A 22 15.12 -4.86 -1.76
N LEU A 23 15.70 -5.48 -2.80
CA LEU A 23 17.01 -5.11 -3.34
C LEU A 23 16.89 -4.86 -4.85
N PRO A 24 17.11 -3.62 -5.32
CA PRO A 24 17.31 -2.36 -4.56
C PRO A 24 16.15 -1.97 -3.62
N ALA A 25 16.44 -1.11 -2.63
CA ALA A 25 15.46 -0.63 -1.66
C ALA A 25 14.29 0.12 -2.33
N PHE A 26 13.10 0.06 -1.72
CA PHE A 26 11.92 0.78 -2.15
C PHE A 26 11.81 2.14 -1.47
N ASN A 27 11.59 3.20 -2.25
CA ASN A 27 11.32 4.51 -1.67
C ASN A 27 9.81 4.69 -1.44
N TYR A 28 9.43 4.73 -0.17
CA TYR A 28 8.07 5.02 0.24
C TYR A 28 8.02 6.44 0.83
N PHE A 29 7.52 7.38 0.02
CA PHE A 29 7.38 8.80 0.36
C PHE A 29 8.65 9.48 0.91
N GLY A 30 9.83 9.09 0.42
CA GLY A 30 11.11 9.66 0.84
C GLY A 30 11.88 8.81 1.85
N LYS A 31 11.24 7.82 2.49
CA LYS A 31 11.92 6.83 3.33
C LYS A 31 12.26 5.59 2.50
N SER A 32 13.50 5.13 2.61
CA SER A 32 13.99 3.95 1.89
C SER A 32 13.86 2.70 2.75
N TYR A 33 13.24 1.66 2.20
CA TYR A 33 13.03 0.38 2.84
C TYR A 33 13.67 -0.76 2.05
N SER A 34 14.58 -1.49 2.68
CA SER A 34 15.20 -2.69 2.11
C SER A 34 14.45 -3.97 2.46
N GLN A 35 13.30 -3.87 3.13
CA GLN A 35 12.51 -5.01 3.58
C GLN A 35 11.02 -4.69 3.55
N ILE A 36 10.21 -5.73 3.40
CA ILE A 36 8.75 -5.67 3.48
C ILE A 36 8.20 -6.96 4.08
N TYR A 37 7.00 -6.87 4.65
CA TYR A 37 6.25 -7.97 5.22
C TYR A 37 4.85 -8.00 4.60
N VAL A 38 4.41 -9.19 4.20
CA VAL A 38 3.09 -9.44 3.63
C VAL A 38 2.22 -10.06 4.70
N ASN A 39 1.30 -9.28 5.28
CA ASN A 39 0.43 -9.76 6.34
C ASN A 39 -0.78 -10.52 5.79
N HIS A 40 -1.25 -11.54 6.52
CA HIS A 40 -2.35 -12.38 6.07
C HIS A 40 -3.68 -11.63 6.00
N ASN A 41 -3.84 -10.58 6.82
CA ASN A 41 -5.01 -9.70 6.86
C ASN A 41 -5.04 -8.60 5.79
N GLY A 42 -4.20 -8.70 4.74
CA GLY A 42 -4.38 -7.88 3.53
C GLY A 42 -3.70 -6.51 3.56
N HIS A 43 -2.62 -6.37 4.34
CA HIS A 43 -1.76 -5.19 4.36
C HIS A 43 -0.27 -5.55 4.29
N LEU A 44 0.54 -4.55 3.92
CA LEU A 44 1.98 -4.59 3.88
C LEU A 44 2.56 -3.59 4.88
N THR A 45 3.67 -3.97 5.50
CA THR A 45 4.44 -3.13 6.43
C THR A 45 5.93 -3.30 6.13
N PHE A 46 6.76 -2.34 6.52
CA PHE A 46 8.16 -2.32 6.10
C PHE A 46 9.18 -2.66 7.20
N GLU A 47 8.82 -2.51 8.48
CA GLU A 47 9.77 -2.64 9.60
C GLU A 47 9.61 -3.97 10.35
N GLU A 48 8.38 -4.43 10.55
CA GLU A 48 8.07 -5.67 11.28
C GLU A 48 6.68 -6.17 10.87
N PRO A 49 6.37 -7.47 11.07
CA PRO A 49 5.01 -7.98 10.94
C PRO A 49 4.03 -7.24 11.86
N TRP A 50 2.78 -7.08 11.42
CA TRP A 50 1.74 -6.48 12.25
C TRP A 50 0.44 -7.28 12.18
N GLY A 51 0.18 -8.09 13.22
CA GLY A 51 -0.97 -9.01 13.32
C GLY A 51 -2.32 -8.34 13.61
N SER A 52 -2.53 -7.10 13.17
CA SER A 52 -3.85 -6.45 13.34
C SER A 52 -4.80 -6.91 12.25
N PHE A 53 -5.84 -7.65 12.60
CA PHE A 53 -6.96 -8.00 11.71
C PHE A 53 -8.03 -6.89 11.63
N SER A 54 -8.07 -6.00 12.63
CA SER A 54 -9.04 -4.91 12.72
C SER A 54 -8.55 -3.67 11.97
N PRO A 55 -9.20 -3.26 10.88
CA PRO A 55 -8.72 -2.16 10.06
C PRO A 55 -9.01 -0.78 10.66
N GLN A 56 -8.06 0.16 10.51
CA GLN A 56 -8.16 1.51 11.05
C GLN A 56 -8.48 2.58 9.99
N ARG A 57 -9.09 3.68 10.42
CA ARG A 57 -9.30 4.87 9.58
C ARG A 57 -7.97 5.45 9.13
N PHE A 58 -7.83 5.71 7.82
CA PHE A 58 -6.80 6.59 7.29
C PHE A 58 -7.39 8.01 7.21
N PRO A 59 -6.67 9.06 7.64
CA PRO A 59 -5.35 9.01 8.29
C PRO A 59 -5.41 8.34 9.69
N MET A 60 -4.45 7.47 9.98
CA MET A 60 -4.30 6.78 11.27
C MET A 60 -3.63 7.67 12.32
N HIS A 61 -2.79 8.62 11.86
CA HIS A 61 -1.86 9.37 12.71
C HIS A 61 -0.96 8.47 13.57
N GLY A 62 -0.65 7.27 13.06
CA GLY A 62 0.15 6.25 13.74
C GLY A 62 1.66 6.40 13.50
N CYS A 63 2.43 5.45 14.02
CA CYS A 63 3.88 5.42 13.90
C CYS A 63 4.40 4.51 12.76
N ARG A 64 3.52 4.01 11.88
CA ARG A 64 3.84 2.95 10.92
C ARG A 64 3.50 3.37 9.49
N ASP A 65 4.40 3.04 8.57
CA ASP A 65 4.12 3.06 7.13
C ASP A 65 3.39 1.78 6.71
N ILE A 66 2.26 1.93 6.01
CA ILE A 66 1.38 0.82 5.64
C ILE A 66 0.82 0.99 4.22
N ILE A 67 0.79 -0.12 3.48
CA ILE A 67 0.01 -0.23 2.24
C ILE A 67 -1.05 -1.30 2.46
N ALA A 68 -2.32 -0.91 2.41
CA ALA A 68 -3.44 -1.80 2.64
C ALA A 68 -4.25 -1.92 1.33
N PRO A 69 -3.95 -2.87 0.43
CA PRO A 69 -4.84 -3.13 -0.69
C PRO A 69 -6.25 -3.50 -0.21
N TYR A 70 -6.36 -4.29 0.85
CA TYR A 70 -7.62 -4.83 1.33
C TYR A 70 -7.47 -5.34 2.77
N TRP A 71 -7.30 -4.42 3.72
CA TRP A 71 -7.09 -4.75 5.13
C TRP A 71 -8.40 -5.11 5.81
N THR A 72 -8.51 -6.35 6.27
CA THR A 72 -9.65 -6.93 6.97
C THR A 72 -9.25 -8.24 7.62
N ASP A 73 -10.09 -8.76 8.49
CA ASP A 73 -9.96 -10.08 9.10
C ASP A 73 -10.11 -11.21 8.06
N LEU A 74 -8.99 -11.83 7.68
CA LEU A 74 -8.84 -12.86 6.65
C LEU A 74 -8.15 -14.09 7.23
N ASP A 75 -8.62 -15.28 6.86
CA ASP A 75 -8.09 -16.54 7.39
C ASP A 75 -7.68 -17.49 6.26
N ASN A 76 -6.38 -17.67 6.02
CA ASN A 76 -5.89 -18.61 5.01
C ASN A 76 -5.55 -20.00 5.56
N SER A 77 -5.89 -20.31 6.82
CA SER A 77 -5.56 -21.59 7.48
C SER A 77 -6.25 -22.81 6.86
N LYS A 78 -7.38 -22.59 6.15
CA LYS A 78 -8.16 -23.67 5.52
C LYS A 78 -8.15 -23.63 4.00
N SER A 79 -8.03 -22.46 3.39
CA SER A 79 -8.13 -22.29 1.94
C SER A 79 -7.56 -20.95 1.49
N GLY A 80 -7.25 -20.88 0.20
CA GLY A 80 -6.58 -19.72 -0.38
C GLY A 80 -5.10 -19.69 -0.05
N ASN A 81 -4.36 -18.88 -0.79
CA ASN A 81 -2.91 -18.79 -0.64
C ASN A 81 -2.45 -17.34 -0.84
N ILE A 82 -1.41 -16.97 -0.12
CA ILE A 82 -0.77 -15.67 -0.25
C ILE A 82 0.58 -15.88 -0.92
N TYR A 83 0.78 -15.20 -2.04
CA TYR A 83 1.97 -15.31 -2.86
C TYR A 83 2.72 -14.00 -2.90
N TYR A 84 4.04 -14.06 -2.92
CA TYR A 84 4.86 -12.90 -3.19
C TYR A 84 6.09 -13.23 -4.03
N VAL A 85 6.45 -12.30 -4.92
CA VAL A 85 7.60 -12.44 -5.83
C VAL A 85 8.20 -11.09 -6.14
N LEU A 86 9.53 -11.05 -6.23
CA LEU A 86 10.29 -9.92 -6.76
C LEU A 86 10.86 -10.30 -8.13
N HIS A 87 10.61 -9.47 -9.14
CA HIS A 87 11.18 -9.62 -10.47
C HIS A 87 12.13 -8.47 -10.78
N THR A 88 13.31 -8.80 -11.31
CA THR A 88 14.31 -7.85 -11.83
C THR A 88 14.48 -7.95 -13.34
N ASN A 89 13.76 -8.86 -14.00
CA ASN A 89 13.77 -9.07 -15.44
C ASN A 89 12.48 -9.76 -15.91
N GLY A 90 12.37 -9.99 -17.22
CA GLY A 90 11.28 -10.73 -17.85
C GLY A 90 10.14 -9.85 -18.36
N SER A 91 9.22 -10.46 -19.11
CA SER A 91 8.11 -9.77 -19.77
C SER A 91 7.18 -9.04 -18.79
N ILE A 92 7.04 -9.56 -17.56
CA ILE A 92 6.20 -8.94 -16.55
C ILE A 92 6.75 -7.59 -16.07
N LEU A 93 8.07 -7.45 -15.98
CA LEU A 93 8.73 -6.18 -15.63
C LEU A 93 8.45 -5.11 -16.70
N GLN A 94 8.52 -5.51 -17.97
CA GLN A 94 8.19 -4.62 -19.10
C GLN A 94 6.71 -4.26 -19.11
N GLN A 95 5.82 -5.22 -18.87
CA GLN A 95 4.38 -4.96 -18.83
C GLN A 95 4.02 -3.93 -17.74
N VAL A 96 4.57 -4.07 -16.53
CA VAL A 96 4.35 -3.09 -15.44
C VAL A 96 4.93 -1.72 -15.81
N THR A 97 6.08 -1.69 -16.48
CA THR A 97 6.71 -0.46 -16.97
C THR A 97 5.81 0.27 -17.97
N ASP A 98 5.28 -0.45 -18.96
CA ASP A 98 4.41 0.08 -19.99
C ASP A 98 3.09 0.60 -19.38
N ASP A 99 2.50 -0.17 -18.46
CA ASP A 99 1.30 0.23 -17.71
C ASP A 99 1.53 1.54 -16.94
N ILE A 100 2.66 1.67 -16.21
CA ILE A 100 2.98 2.88 -15.45
C ILE A 100 3.21 4.09 -16.38
N ASN A 101 3.93 3.90 -17.50
CA ASN A 101 4.14 4.98 -18.46
C ASN A 101 2.82 5.43 -19.13
N PHE A 102 1.88 4.51 -19.33
CA PHE A 102 0.54 4.83 -19.81
C PHE A 102 -0.26 5.65 -18.77
N TYR A 103 -0.23 5.27 -17.49
CA TYR A 103 -0.93 5.98 -16.42
C TYR A 103 -0.30 7.35 -16.08
N PHE A 104 1.03 7.46 -16.24
CA PHE A 104 1.80 8.64 -15.85
C PHE A 104 2.70 9.15 -16.99
N PRO A 105 2.13 9.62 -18.12
CA PRO A 105 2.85 9.90 -19.37
C PRO A 105 3.85 11.07 -19.29
N LYS A 106 3.86 11.82 -18.18
CA LYS A 106 4.81 12.92 -17.93
C LYS A 106 6.12 12.45 -17.30
N ILE A 107 6.31 11.15 -17.14
CA ILE A 107 7.49 10.53 -16.54
C ILE A 107 8.03 9.53 -17.56
N ASN A 108 9.36 9.46 -17.67
CA ASN A 108 10.01 8.37 -18.37
C ASN A 108 10.43 7.34 -17.32
N PHE A 109 9.57 6.36 -17.06
CA PHE A 109 9.81 5.31 -16.08
C PHE A 109 10.30 4.05 -16.77
N ASN A 110 11.29 3.37 -16.18
CA ASN A 110 11.76 2.07 -16.63
C ASN A 110 12.10 1.19 -15.43
N ALA A 111 11.23 0.24 -15.07
CA ALA A 111 11.39 -0.49 -13.82
C ALA A 111 12.71 -1.27 -13.79
N SER A 112 13.49 -1.04 -12.74
CA SER A 112 14.65 -1.87 -12.38
C SER A 112 14.22 -3.15 -11.67
N TRP A 113 13.11 -3.08 -10.93
CA TRP A 113 12.48 -4.23 -10.31
C TRP A 113 10.99 -3.95 -10.00
N ILE A 114 10.23 -5.02 -9.84
CA ILE A 114 8.87 -5.02 -9.32
C ILE A 114 8.71 -6.07 -8.23
N PHE A 115 7.88 -5.79 -7.24
CA PHE A 115 7.44 -6.74 -6.23
C PHE A 115 5.93 -6.89 -6.32
N ILE A 116 5.45 -8.13 -6.29
CA ILE A 116 4.03 -8.44 -6.39
C ILE A 116 3.66 -9.28 -5.17
N ALA A 117 2.68 -8.83 -4.39
CA ALA A 117 2.05 -9.60 -3.33
C ALA A 117 0.57 -9.85 -3.69
N THR A 118 0.12 -11.09 -3.63
CA THR A 118 -1.22 -11.52 -4.04
C THR A 118 -1.88 -12.34 -2.93
N TRP A 119 -3.04 -11.92 -2.48
CA TRP A 119 -3.94 -12.71 -1.66
C TRP A 119 -4.91 -13.39 -2.62
N HIS A 120 -4.77 -14.70 -2.80
CA HIS A 120 -5.51 -15.45 -3.81
C HIS A 120 -6.58 -16.35 -3.17
N LYS A 121 -7.85 -16.04 -3.46
CA LYS A 121 -9.02 -16.78 -2.97
C LYS A 121 -9.04 -16.97 -1.45
N ILE A 122 -8.62 -15.95 -0.71
CA ILE A 122 -8.59 -15.97 0.76
C ILE A 122 -10.01 -15.72 1.28
N PRO A 123 -10.54 -16.53 2.22
CA PRO A 123 -11.82 -16.27 2.86
C PRO A 123 -11.69 -15.22 3.97
N TYR A 124 -12.80 -14.61 4.34
CA TYR A 124 -12.89 -13.89 5.62
C TYR A 124 -12.82 -14.88 6.78
N PHE A 125 -12.30 -14.43 7.93
CA PHE A 125 -12.33 -15.20 9.16
C PHE A 125 -13.76 -15.68 9.49
N SER A 126 -13.85 -16.93 9.97
CA SER A 126 -15.13 -17.61 10.23
C SER A 126 -16.09 -17.74 9.03
N MET A 127 -15.63 -17.49 7.80
CA MET A 127 -16.43 -17.61 6.57
C MET A 127 -15.71 -18.39 5.46
N PRO A 128 -15.36 -19.67 5.67
CA PRO A 128 -14.45 -20.45 4.83
C PRO A 128 -14.92 -20.71 3.39
N LYS A 129 -16.18 -20.40 3.06
CA LYS A 129 -16.73 -20.51 1.71
C LYS A 129 -16.51 -19.25 0.84
N THR A 130 -16.09 -18.15 1.46
CA THR A 130 -15.83 -16.89 0.74
C THR A 130 -14.48 -16.95 0.04
N GLN A 131 -14.32 -16.23 -1.07
CA GLN A 131 -13.08 -16.20 -1.82
C GLN A 131 -12.83 -14.78 -2.34
N THR A 132 -11.84 -14.13 -1.76
CA THR A 132 -11.44 -12.77 -2.11
C THR A 132 -10.02 -12.78 -2.70
N THR A 133 -9.85 -12.11 -3.83
CA THR A 133 -8.57 -12.03 -4.56
C THR A 133 -8.20 -10.59 -4.85
N PHE A 134 -7.01 -10.18 -4.41
CA PHE A 134 -6.46 -8.85 -4.65
C PHE A 134 -4.93 -8.90 -4.63
N GLN A 135 -4.30 -7.85 -5.12
CA GLN A 135 -2.86 -7.80 -5.34
C GLN A 135 -2.30 -6.39 -5.12
N THR A 136 -1.12 -6.30 -4.52
CA THR A 136 -0.30 -5.08 -4.50
C THR A 136 0.92 -5.28 -5.37
N VAL A 137 1.27 -4.27 -6.16
CA VAL A 137 2.50 -4.21 -6.95
C VAL A 137 3.29 -2.99 -6.52
N LEU A 138 4.54 -3.20 -6.14
CA LEU A 138 5.53 -2.14 -5.97
C LEU A 138 6.44 -2.13 -7.20
N ALA A 139 6.72 -0.97 -7.76
CA ALA A 139 7.63 -0.83 -8.89
C ALA A 139 8.63 0.28 -8.62
N SER A 140 9.89 0.06 -8.96
CA SER A 140 10.95 1.06 -8.78
C SER A 140 11.97 1.02 -9.91
N ASP A 141 12.42 2.20 -10.32
CA ASP A 141 13.57 2.39 -11.22
C ASP A 141 14.80 2.98 -10.50
N GLY A 142 14.72 3.08 -9.16
CA GLY A 142 15.74 3.73 -8.32
C GLY A 142 15.50 5.23 -8.08
N ASN A 143 14.74 5.91 -8.95
CA ASN A 143 14.40 7.34 -8.81
C ASN A 143 12.91 7.57 -8.51
N TYR A 144 12.04 6.80 -9.17
CA TYR A 144 10.61 6.80 -9.01
C TYR A 144 10.16 5.48 -8.41
N SER A 145 9.16 5.57 -7.55
CA SER A 145 8.53 4.41 -6.93
C SER A 145 7.02 4.52 -7.06
N PHE A 146 6.38 3.40 -7.35
CA PHE A 146 4.93 3.31 -7.56
C PHE A 146 4.33 2.19 -6.73
N VAL A 147 3.08 2.40 -6.32
CA VAL A 147 2.21 1.41 -5.70
C VAL A 147 1.01 1.23 -6.62
N ILE A 148 0.71 -0.02 -7.00
CA ILE A 148 -0.51 -0.36 -7.74
C ILE A 148 -1.30 -1.37 -6.92
N LEU A 149 -2.58 -1.09 -6.68
CA LEU A 149 -3.52 -1.99 -6.04
C LEU A 149 -4.44 -2.54 -7.14
N ASN A 150 -4.55 -3.86 -7.22
CA ASN A 150 -5.41 -4.54 -8.19
C ASN A 150 -6.44 -5.42 -7.47
N TYR A 151 -7.67 -5.40 -7.94
CA TYR A 151 -8.77 -6.17 -7.39
C TYR A 151 -9.26 -7.20 -8.40
N GLY A 152 -9.36 -8.45 -7.95
CA GLY A 152 -9.99 -9.54 -8.69
C GLY A 152 -11.43 -9.75 -8.20
N SER A 153 -11.83 -11.02 -8.06
CA SER A 153 -13.10 -11.37 -7.42
C SER A 153 -13.04 -11.08 -5.93
N LEU A 154 -13.95 -10.24 -5.42
CA LEU A 154 -14.10 -9.94 -4.01
C LEU A 154 -15.41 -10.56 -3.52
N ALA A 155 -15.35 -11.44 -2.53
CA ALA A 155 -16.56 -12.07 -2.00
C ALA A 155 -17.41 -11.06 -1.22
N SER A 156 -18.73 -11.20 -1.30
CA SER A 156 -19.67 -10.51 -0.42
C SER A 156 -19.29 -10.71 1.04
N LYS A 157 -19.37 -9.62 1.81
CA LYS A 157 -19.04 -9.58 3.23
C LYS A 157 -20.26 -9.18 4.05
N PRO A 158 -20.46 -9.69 5.27
CA PRO A 158 -21.47 -9.17 6.17
C PRO A 158 -21.12 -7.74 6.61
N GLY A 159 -22.10 -6.99 7.13
CA GLY A 159 -21.89 -5.62 7.60
C GLY A 159 -20.94 -5.49 8.79
N SER A 160 -20.72 -6.59 9.52
CA SER A 160 -19.76 -6.69 10.62
C SER A 160 -18.30 -6.76 10.17
N VAL A 161 -18.04 -7.13 8.91
CA VAL A 161 -16.67 -7.16 8.37
C VAL A 161 -16.36 -5.77 7.83
N GLU A 162 -15.39 -5.13 8.47
CA GLU A 162 -14.85 -3.84 8.04
C GLU A 162 -13.68 -4.06 7.09
N VAL A 163 -13.55 -3.22 6.06
CA VAL A 163 -12.41 -3.29 5.12
C VAL A 163 -11.73 -1.93 5.04
N ARG A 164 -10.42 -1.90 4.84
CA ARG A 164 -9.69 -0.66 4.51
C ARG A 164 -8.81 -0.86 3.29
N ALA A 165 -8.92 0.07 2.35
CA ALA A 165 -8.13 0.07 1.13
C ALA A 165 -7.46 1.43 0.92
N GLY A 166 -6.17 1.44 0.63
CA GLY A 166 -5.36 2.64 0.47
C GLY A 166 -3.96 2.49 1.05
N TYR A 167 -3.41 3.59 1.53
CA TYR A 167 -2.10 3.62 2.20
C TYR A 167 -2.03 4.75 3.21
N ASP A 168 -1.09 4.64 4.14
CA ASP A 168 -0.78 5.67 5.12
C ASP A 168 0.72 5.68 5.42
N THR A 169 1.22 6.81 5.92
CA THR A 169 2.60 6.95 6.39
C THR A 169 2.61 7.23 7.88
N VAL A 170 3.80 7.16 8.49
CA VAL A 170 4.05 7.69 9.84
C VAL A 170 3.48 9.11 9.96
N TYR A 171 2.74 9.36 11.04
CA TYR A 171 1.97 10.58 11.34
C TYR A 171 0.93 11.01 10.29
N SER A 172 0.70 10.17 9.29
CA SER A 172 -0.15 10.43 8.13
C SER A 172 0.26 11.66 7.32
N CYS A 173 1.57 11.91 7.21
CA CYS A 173 2.12 12.93 6.33
C CYS A 173 1.69 12.74 4.86
N HIS A 174 1.54 11.49 4.44
CA HIS A 174 0.89 11.11 3.19
C HIS A 174 -0.06 9.95 3.44
N HIS A 175 -1.31 10.08 2.98
CA HIS A 175 -2.29 9.02 3.08
C HIS A 175 -3.27 9.09 1.91
N PHE A 176 -3.89 7.96 1.62
CA PHE A 176 -5.00 7.89 0.68
C PHE A 176 -5.97 6.81 1.12
N THR A 177 -7.27 7.08 1.01
CA THR A 177 -8.32 6.09 1.25
C THR A 177 -9.09 5.90 -0.04
N ILE A 178 -9.21 4.66 -0.49
CA ILE A 178 -10.18 4.34 -1.55
C ILE A 178 -11.58 4.40 -0.94
N LEU A 179 -12.39 5.30 -1.47
CA LEU A 179 -13.75 5.55 -1.02
C LEU A 179 -14.55 4.25 -1.02
N GLY A 180 -15.35 4.06 0.03
CA GLY A 180 -16.22 2.89 0.18
C GLY A 180 -15.59 1.68 0.88
N SER A 181 -14.26 1.65 1.10
CA SER A 181 -13.60 0.52 1.76
C SER A 181 -14.13 0.26 3.19
N LEU A 182 -14.25 1.28 4.05
CA LEU A 182 -14.73 1.14 5.43
C LEU A 182 -16.20 1.51 5.55
N SER A 183 -17.00 0.73 4.85
CA SER A 183 -18.44 0.75 5.00
C SER A 183 -18.90 -0.49 5.74
N ASN A 184 -19.67 -0.27 6.80
CA ASN A 184 -20.39 -1.31 7.53
C ASN A 184 -21.65 -1.74 6.75
N SER A 185 -21.82 -1.26 5.50
CA SER A 185 -22.88 -1.71 4.60
C SER A 185 -22.59 -3.12 4.06
N THR A 186 -23.66 -3.90 3.98
CA THR A 186 -23.66 -5.36 3.76
C THR A 186 -23.27 -5.80 2.35
N ASN A 187 -23.04 -4.90 1.37
CA ASN A 187 -22.62 -5.28 0.01
C ASN A 187 -22.24 -4.11 -0.92
N SER A 188 -22.64 -2.86 -0.65
CA SER A 188 -22.72 -1.86 -1.73
C SER A 188 -21.40 -1.22 -2.16
N ASN A 189 -20.38 -1.23 -1.31
CA ASN A 189 -19.20 -0.37 -1.54
C ASN A 189 -17.91 -1.14 -1.82
N ILE A 190 -17.86 -2.45 -1.55
CA ILE A 190 -16.66 -3.24 -1.83
C ILE A 190 -16.47 -3.51 -3.33
N THR A 191 -17.58 -3.55 -4.06
CA THR A 191 -17.60 -3.61 -5.52
C THR A 191 -16.96 -2.39 -6.15
N LEU A 192 -16.97 -1.22 -5.49
CA LEU A 192 -16.27 -0.03 -5.99
C LEU A 192 -14.77 -0.28 -6.16
N LEU A 193 -14.17 -1.09 -5.29
CA LEU A 193 -12.75 -1.43 -5.42
C LEU A 193 -12.45 -2.14 -6.75
N SER A 194 -13.35 -3.00 -7.23
CA SER A 194 -13.19 -3.76 -8.47
C SER A 194 -13.72 -3.06 -9.73
N HIS A 195 -14.56 -2.02 -9.59
CA HIS A 195 -15.18 -1.32 -10.73
C HIS A 195 -14.58 0.07 -10.96
N GLU A 196 -14.23 0.80 -9.90
CA GLU A 196 -13.67 2.16 -9.98
C GLU A 196 -12.14 2.13 -10.14
N SER A 197 -11.57 3.28 -10.54
CA SER A 197 -10.14 3.43 -10.80
C SER A 197 -9.70 4.90 -10.85
N ASN A 198 -8.48 5.19 -10.40
CA ASN A 198 -7.83 6.48 -10.65
C ASN A 198 -6.89 6.48 -11.87
N VAL A 199 -6.74 5.34 -12.55
CA VAL A 199 -5.90 5.16 -13.74
C VAL A 199 -6.70 4.69 -14.96
N ASN A 200 -8.03 4.78 -14.89
CA ASN A 200 -8.96 4.40 -15.95
C ASN A 200 -8.85 2.92 -16.38
N VAL A 201 -8.50 2.04 -15.45
CA VAL A 201 -8.50 0.58 -15.63
C VAL A 201 -9.31 -0.01 -14.48
N SER A 202 -10.48 -0.59 -14.79
CA SER A 202 -11.42 -1.14 -13.81
C SER A 202 -10.69 -1.99 -12.77
N GLY A 203 -10.88 -1.66 -11.49
CA GLY A 203 -10.31 -2.44 -10.40
C GLY A 203 -8.81 -2.26 -10.20
N ARG A 204 -8.20 -1.23 -10.79
CA ARG A 204 -6.79 -0.89 -10.62
C ARG A 204 -6.64 0.53 -10.11
N TRP A 205 -5.80 0.69 -9.09
CA TRP A 205 -5.49 1.97 -8.47
C TRP A 205 -3.99 2.17 -8.44
N GLY A 206 -3.48 3.21 -9.12
CA GLY A 206 -2.05 3.48 -9.26
C GLY A 206 -1.65 4.77 -8.55
N PHE A 207 -0.58 4.71 -7.77
CA PHE A 207 -0.06 5.84 -6.99
C PHE A 207 1.43 6.00 -7.25
N ARG A 208 1.85 7.25 -7.49
CA ARG A 208 3.27 7.60 -7.49
C ARG A 208 3.67 8.05 -6.08
N ASN A 209 4.67 7.39 -5.52
CA ASN A 209 5.28 7.81 -4.27
C ASN A 209 6.18 9.01 -4.56
N ARG A 210 5.73 10.21 -4.17
CA ARG A 210 6.54 11.43 -4.28
C ARG A 210 6.97 11.87 -2.90
N SER A 211 8.29 11.94 -2.70
CA SER A 211 8.85 12.77 -1.65
C SER A 211 8.71 14.24 -2.03
N TYR A 212 8.07 15.05 -1.18
CA TYR A 212 7.96 16.50 -1.38
C TYR A 212 9.19 17.28 -0.88
N ILE A 213 10.27 16.59 -0.46
CA ILE A 213 11.49 17.21 0.09
C ILE A 213 12.01 18.34 -0.80
N ARG A 214 12.01 18.17 -2.14
CA ARG A 214 12.47 19.21 -3.08
C ARG A 214 11.57 20.46 -3.15
N LYS A 215 10.26 20.32 -2.94
CA LYS A 215 9.33 21.47 -2.97
C LYS A 215 9.31 22.20 -1.63
N MET A 216 9.51 21.47 -0.52
CA MET A 216 9.50 22.04 0.83
C MET A 216 10.85 22.65 1.27
N MET A 217 12.01 22.16 0.80
CA MET A 217 13.29 22.87 1.04
C MET A 217 13.27 24.30 0.49
N ILE A 218 12.72 24.50 -0.72
CA ILE A 218 12.57 25.83 -1.33
C ILE A 218 11.62 26.71 -0.49
N ASN A 219 10.53 26.13 0.03
CA ASN A 219 9.60 26.87 0.88
C ASN A 219 10.15 27.14 2.28
N SER A 220 11.03 26.30 2.85
CA SER A 220 11.60 26.52 4.20
C SER A 220 12.55 27.73 4.25
N ILE A 221 13.29 28.01 3.17
CA ILE A 221 14.11 29.22 3.01
C ILE A 221 13.21 30.47 2.95
N LEU A 222 12.00 30.34 2.39
CA LEU A 222 10.97 31.39 2.40
C LEU A 222 10.22 31.50 3.74
N TYR A 223 10.03 30.39 4.46
CA TYR A 223 9.27 30.33 5.71
C TYR A 223 10.05 30.88 6.90
N HIS A 224 11.38 30.76 6.92
CA HIS A 224 12.22 31.46 7.90
C HIS A 224 12.18 33.00 7.78
N ARG A 225 11.53 33.54 6.74
CA ARG A 225 11.23 34.98 6.59
C ARG A 225 9.83 35.40 7.08
N VAL A 226 8.96 34.46 7.48
CA VAL A 226 7.56 34.75 7.83
C VAL A 226 7.23 34.18 9.22
N GLU A 227 7.35 35.03 10.22
CA GLU A 227 7.22 34.74 11.65
C GLU A 227 5.78 34.46 12.18
N GLN A 228 5.75 33.81 13.36
CA GLN A 228 4.94 34.08 14.57
C GLN A 228 3.39 34.00 14.61
N LYS A 229 2.66 33.35 13.68
CA LYS A 229 1.20 33.18 13.84
C LYS A 229 0.61 31.83 13.41
N ALA A 230 1.22 30.71 13.82
CA ALA A 230 0.60 29.40 13.65
C ALA A 230 0.21 28.78 15.00
N ASN A 231 -0.99 28.21 15.04
CA ASN A 231 -1.55 27.46 16.18
C ASN A 231 -0.63 26.28 16.53
N GLU A 232 -0.26 26.11 17.80
CA GLU A 232 0.77 25.14 18.25
C GLU A 232 0.52 23.70 17.75
N ASN A 233 -0.74 23.31 17.63
CA ASN A 233 -1.12 22.00 17.10
C ASN A 233 -0.78 21.82 15.61
N ALA A 234 -1.00 22.84 14.77
CA ALA A 234 -0.66 22.76 13.35
C ALA A 234 0.87 22.75 13.14
N LEU A 235 1.59 23.49 13.98
CA LEU A 235 3.05 23.47 14.04
C LEU A 235 3.59 22.09 14.43
N HIS A 236 2.97 21.40 15.40
CA HIS A 236 3.39 20.07 15.81
C HIS A 236 3.28 19.02 14.69
N TYR A 237 2.17 19.02 13.93
CA TYR A 237 2.01 18.11 12.79
C TYR A 237 2.95 18.43 11.62
N ILE A 238 3.13 19.71 11.29
CA ILE A 238 4.05 20.15 10.24
C ILE A 238 5.49 19.82 10.64
N LEU A 239 5.87 20.05 11.90
CA LEU A 239 7.19 19.70 12.44
C LEU A 239 7.38 18.19 12.51
N ASN A 240 6.40 17.37 12.86
CA ASN A 240 6.58 15.91 12.89
C ASN A 240 6.80 15.31 11.49
N CYS A 241 6.15 15.87 10.47
CA CYS A 241 6.46 15.55 9.06
C CYS A 241 7.81 16.11 8.58
N PHE A 242 8.46 16.99 9.36
CA PHE A 242 9.72 17.69 9.03
C PHE A 242 10.93 17.19 9.85
N SER A 243 10.76 16.87 11.13
CA SER A 243 11.81 16.62 12.15
C SER A 243 12.44 15.24 12.06
N PHE A 244 11.79 14.27 11.41
CA PHE A 244 12.36 12.94 11.22
C PHE A 244 13.52 12.91 10.20
N PHE A 245 13.83 14.01 9.52
CA PHE A 245 14.97 14.09 8.58
C PHE A 245 16.21 14.78 9.16
N VAL A 246 16.09 15.55 10.25
CA VAL A 246 17.24 16.27 10.83
C VAL A 246 18.08 15.37 11.75
N LEU A 247 17.53 14.26 12.25
CA LEU A 247 18.21 13.32 13.15
C LEU A 247 18.83 12.10 12.44
N SER A 248 18.88 12.08 11.10
CA SER A 248 19.39 10.94 10.32
C SER A 248 20.55 11.30 9.38
N PHE A 249 21.25 12.39 9.65
CA PHE A 249 22.53 12.75 9.03
C PHE A 249 23.60 12.96 10.11
#